data_AF-A0A2H0GA94-F1
#
_entry.id   AF-A0A2H0GA94-F1
#
_cell.length_a   1.000
_cell.length_b   1.000
_cell.length_c   1.000
_cell.angle_alpha   90.00
_cell.angle_beta   90.00
_cell.angle_gamma   90.00
#
_symmetry.space_group_name_H-M   'P 1'
#
loop_
_entity.id
_entity.type
_entity.pdbx_description
1 polymer ?
#
loop_
_entity_poly.entity_id
_entity_poly.type
_entity_poly.pdbx_seq_one_letter_code
_entity_poly.pdbx_strand_id
1 'polypeptide(L)'
;MFAQETKKRALFIEPEYMVGKVVPNYLNSFPSTHLQHGLALNIGSLKTDTNSSWAKYFNYPQTGISLFYSNIGNDRIFGNQFSAMTFVAFNLFNKSQKPLYFKLSIGAAYFTTHYDSITNPKNVNVGSPFKWAFQAGVYKTISEKPGMNLKLGLLFSHASNGHTQIPNFGLNSALLSISAQFYDKKISNYQLTNNQLSVRPKLKSRDIGISYGLGFHEYGDTGLPVGGPKKLVHSTSIYTAKTVNHHFRWGVGATYRYYDSYHYQITSRNLTDYASNPTKYASNVVLFSNAELLMGHVSIYTELGINIYKPFYQQYEKDFPIGTHYRGYIKFKSHFKKLLSTRLGMNLYLLNTNKLPKHNFFIGPYIKANSGQADFSELSFG
;
A
#
# COMPACT_ATOMS: atom_id res chain seq x y z
N MET A 1 24.13 -31.93 29.50
CA MET A 1 23.44 -30.63 29.34
C MET A 1 23.13 -30.45 27.88
N PHE A 2 21.91 -30.72 27.44
CA PHE A 2 21.49 -30.46 26.06
C PHE A 2 21.20 -28.97 25.93
N ALA A 3 21.97 -28.27 25.11
CA ALA A 3 21.72 -26.88 24.76
C ALA A 3 20.35 -26.78 24.10
N GLN A 4 19.41 -26.12 24.79
CA GLN A 4 18.08 -25.86 24.24
C GLN A 4 18.25 -24.89 23.07
N GLU A 5 18.09 -25.37 21.84
CA GLU A 5 18.01 -24.50 20.67
C GLU A 5 16.86 -23.50 20.89
N THR A 6 17.22 -22.26 21.21
CA THR A 6 16.28 -21.15 21.29
C THR A 6 15.60 -20.98 19.93
N LYS A 7 14.33 -21.39 19.82
CA LYS A 7 13.51 -21.18 18.62
C LYS A 7 13.48 -19.67 18.31
N LYS A 8 14.19 -19.27 17.26
CA LYS A 8 14.36 -17.87 16.81
C LYS A 8 13.06 -17.22 16.30
N ARG A 9 12.02 -18.02 16.06
CA ARG A 9 10.70 -17.57 15.61
C ARG A 9 9.61 -18.38 16.30
N ALA A 10 8.65 -17.66 16.84
CA ALA A 10 7.48 -18.21 17.47
C ALA A 10 6.29 -18.06 16.52
N LEU A 11 5.80 -19.15 15.96
CA LEU A 11 4.65 -19.12 15.05
C LEU A 11 3.35 -18.93 15.82
N PHE A 12 2.41 -18.20 15.21
CA PHE A 12 1.06 -18.06 15.71
C PHE A 12 0.02 -18.19 14.60
N ILE A 13 -1.18 -18.56 14.99
CA ILE A 13 -2.38 -18.51 14.17
C ILE A 13 -3.40 -17.64 14.91
N GLU A 14 -4.02 -16.70 14.20
CA GLU A 14 -4.96 -15.74 14.77
C GLU A 14 -6.20 -15.63 13.88
N PRO A 15 -7.24 -16.46 14.11
CA PRO A 15 -8.57 -16.18 13.60
C PRO A 15 -9.09 -14.84 14.13
N GLU A 16 -9.76 -14.12 13.25
CA GLU A 16 -10.27 -12.78 13.50
C GLU A 16 -11.64 -12.63 12.82
N TYR A 17 -12.60 -12.09 13.56
CA TYR A 17 -13.90 -11.70 13.04
C TYR A 17 -14.00 -10.18 13.05
N MET A 18 -14.53 -9.62 11.96
CA MET A 18 -14.66 -8.19 11.75
C MET A 18 -16.11 -7.84 11.41
N VAL A 19 -16.58 -6.72 11.94
CA VAL A 19 -17.88 -6.14 11.60
C VAL A 19 -17.77 -4.63 11.46
N GLY A 20 -18.50 -4.05 10.52
CA GLY A 20 -18.51 -2.60 10.36
C GLY A 20 -19.33 -2.15 9.17
N LYS A 21 -18.89 -1.06 8.54
CA LYS A 21 -19.61 -0.45 7.42
C LYS A 21 -18.66 0.11 6.39
N VAL A 22 -19.13 0.11 5.14
CA VAL A 22 -18.50 0.82 4.05
C VAL A 22 -18.50 2.32 4.35
N VAL A 23 -17.36 2.96 4.09
CA VAL A 23 -17.18 4.42 4.13
C VAL A 23 -17.28 4.92 2.68
N PRO A 24 -18.41 5.52 2.27
CA PRO A 24 -18.63 5.89 0.87
C PRO A 24 -17.62 6.92 0.37
N ASN A 25 -17.10 6.71 -0.84
CA ASN A 25 -16.20 7.66 -1.52
C ASN A 25 -16.94 8.85 -2.15
N TYR A 26 -18.25 8.74 -2.24
CA TYR A 26 -19.18 9.74 -2.74
C TYR A 26 -20.51 9.53 -2.01
N LEU A 27 -21.19 10.62 -1.64
CA LEU A 27 -22.41 10.52 -0.84
C LEU A 27 -23.65 10.35 -1.71
N ASN A 28 -23.69 11.03 -2.85
CA ASN A 28 -24.83 11.00 -3.75
C ASN A 28 -24.75 9.75 -4.62
N SER A 29 -25.72 8.83 -4.51
CA SER A 29 -25.86 7.59 -5.31
C SER A 29 -24.97 6.40 -4.92
N PHE A 30 -24.28 6.43 -3.78
CA PHE A 30 -23.58 5.23 -3.30
C PHE A 30 -24.59 4.10 -3.03
N PRO A 31 -24.37 2.88 -3.54
CA PRO A 31 -25.27 1.76 -3.30
C PRO A 31 -25.47 1.51 -1.80
N SER A 32 -26.71 1.29 -1.37
CA SER A 32 -26.99 0.95 0.02
C SER A 32 -26.25 -0.33 0.43
N THR A 33 -25.66 -0.32 1.62
CA THR A 33 -25.00 -1.49 2.20
C THR A 33 -25.54 -1.74 3.60
N HIS A 34 -25.78 -3.01 3.90
CA HIS A 34 -25.98 -3.49 5.26
C HIS A 34 -24.65 -3.50 6.04
N LEU A 35 -24.66 -4.10 7.22
CA LEU A 35 -23.42 -4.36 7.97
C LEU A 35 -22.49 -5.24 7.12
N GLN A 36 -21.23 -4.83 7.06
CA GLN A 36 -20.17 -5.62 6.47
C GLN A 36 -19.67 -6.62 7.50
N HIS A 37 -19.48 -7.85 7.06
CA HIS A 37 -18.91 -8.93 7.86
C HIS A 37 -17.60 -9.39 7.22
N GLY A 38 -16.60 -9.66 8.05
CA GLY A 38 -15.29 -10.11 7.62
C GLY A 38 -14.76 -11.23 8.49
N LEU A 39 -14.03 -12.16 7.89
CA LEU A 39 -13.30 -13.22 8.55
C LEU A 39 -11.86 -13.17 8.08
N ALA A 40 -10.90 -13.20 9.00
CA ALA A 40 -9.50 -13.32 8.66
C ALA A 40 -8.84 -14.48 9.39
N LEU A 41 -7.92 -15.13 8.71
CA LEU A 41 -6.95 -16.06 9.31
C LEU A 41 -5.56 -15.45 9.15
N ASN A 42 -5.01 -15.00 10.27
CA ASN A 42 -3.66 -14.44 10.32
C ASN A 42 -2.67 -15.54 10.72
N ILE A 43 -1.72 -15.84 9.85
CA ILE A 43 -0.65 -16.80 10.10
C ILE A 43 0.65 -16.02 10.15
N GLY A 44 1.30 -16.00 11.31
CA GLY A 44 2.44 -15.12 11.53
C GLY A 44 3.51 -15.69 12.43
N SER A 45 4.55 -14.88 12.60
CA SER A 45 5.61 -15.14 13.56
C SER A 45 5.83 -13.93 14.45
N LEU A 46 5.95 -14.20 15.74
CA LEU A 46 6.60 -13.33 16.70
C LEU A 46 8.10 -13.40 16.41
N LYS A 47 8.71 -12.26 16.08
CA LYS A 47 10.17 -12.19 15.93
C LYS A 47 10.78 -12.19 17.32
N THR A 48 11.20 -13.36 17.78
CA THR A 48 11.84 -13.56 19.09
C THR A 48 13.36 -13.56 19.00
N ASP A 49 13.91 -13.50 17.78
CA ASP A 49 15.36 -13.49 17.55
C ASP A 49 16.00 -12.20 18.08
N THR A 50 16.68 -12.32 19.22
CA THR A 50 17.44 -11.24 19.82
C THR A 50 18.68 -10.85 19.00
N ASN A 51 19.10 -11.66 18.02
CA ASN A 51 20.19 -11.29 17.11
C ASN A 51 19.70 -10.50 15.88
N SER A 52 18.38 -10.42 15.68
CA SER A 52 17.79 -9.64 14.58
C SER A 52 17.79 -8.15 14.93
N SER A 53 18.69 -7.38 14.31
CA SER A 53 18.82 -5.93 14.56
C SER A 53 17.54 -5.16 14.25
N TRP A 54 16.88 -5.47 13.13
CA TRP A 54 15.64 -4.77 12.74
C TRP A 54 14.48 -5.12 13.67
N ALA A 55 14.41 -6.35 14.16
CA ALA A 55 13.36 -6.73 15.10
C ALA A 55 13.49 -5.90 16.38
N LYS A 56 14.71 -5.76 16.93
CA LYS A 56 14.98 -4.87 18.07
C LYS A 56 14.60 -3.42 17.80
N TYR A 57 15.00 -2.88 16.64
CA TYR A 57 14.74 -1.50 16.26
C TYR A 57 13.24 -1.18 16.19
N PHE A 58 12.44 -2.10 15.64
CA PHE A 58 10.99 -1.95 15.50
C PHE A 58 10.19 -2.55 16.67
N ASN A 59 10.82 -2.76 17.83
CA ASN A 59 10.20 -3.32 19.04
C ASN A 59 9.49 -4.67 18.79
N TYR A 60 10.24 -5.60 18.20
CA TYR A 60 9.88 -7.00 17.93
C TYR A 60 8.51 -7.13 17.24
N PRO A 61 8.36 -6.57 16.02
CA PRO A 61 7.09 -6.57 15.32
C PRO A 61 6.66 -7.99 14.94
N GLN A 62 5.36 -8.20 14.87
CA GLN A 62 4.78 -9.43 14.32
C GLN A 62 4.73 -9.31 12.80
N THR A 63 5.07 -10.37 12.08
CA THR A 63 4.99 -10.40 10.61
C THR A 63 4.35 -11.68 10.14
N GLY A 64 3.54 -11.62 9.08
CA GLY A 64 2.86 -12.80 8.57
C GLY A 64 2.05 -12.56 7.31
N ILE A 65 1.12 -13.48 7.05
CA ILE A 65 0.14 -13.44 5.97
C ILE A 65 -1.26 -13.47 6.60
N SER A 66 -2.17 -12.67 6.06
CA SER A 66 -3.59 -12.62 6.40
C SER A 66 -4.38 -13.08 5.18
N LEU A 67 -5.17 -14.14 5.36
CA LEU A 67 -6.22 -14.53 4.43
C LEU A 67 -7.52 -13.91 4.91
N PHE A 68 -8.15 -13.07 4.10
CA PHE A 68 -9.32 -12.29 4.49
C PHE A 68 -10.47 -12.56 3.54
N TYR A 69 -11.65 -12.80 4.10
CA TYR A 69 -12.92 -12.88 3.41
C TYR A 69 -13.83 -11.75 3.91
N SER A 70 -14.59 -11.12 3.03
CA SER A 70 -15.62 -10.17 3.45
C SER A 70 -16.81 -10.13 2.52
N ASN A 71 -17.98 -10.05 3.13
CA ASN A 71 -19.23 -9.65 2.49
C ASN A 71 -19.43 -8.15 2.75
N ILE A 72 -19.38 -7.32 1.70
CA ILE A 72 -19.37 -5.85 1.78
C ILE A 72 -20.75 -5.27 2.16
N GLY A 73 -21.72 -6.12 2.53
CA GLY A 73 -23.07 -5.72 2.91
C GLY A 73 -23.97 -5.43 1.69
N ASN A 74 -23.56 -5.83 0.48
CA ASN A 74 -24.38 -5.80 -0.73
C ASN A 74 -23.83 -6.78 -1.78
N ASP A 75 -24.24 -8.05 -1.67
CA ASP A 75 -23.72 -9.13 -2.53
C ASP A 75 -24.14 -8.99 -3.99
N ARG A 76 -25.30 -8.37 -4.24
CA ARG A 76 -25.79 -8.16 -5.60
C ARG A 76 -24.87 -7.22 -6.39
N ILE A 77 -24.39 -6.14 -5.76
CA ILE A 77 -23.56 -5.15 -6.43
C ILE A 77 -22.08 -5.47 -6.25
N PHE A 78 -21.61 -5.66 -5.01
CA PHE A 78 -20.18 -5.81 -4.69
C PHE A 78 -19.71 -7.25 -4.55
N GLY A 79 -20.63 -8.20 -4.40
CA GLY A 79 -20.30 -9.60 -4.19
C GLY A 79 -19.44 -9.81 -2.94
N ASN A 80 -18.64 -10.86 -2.98
CA ASN A 80 -17.72 -11.23 -1.92
C ASN A 80 -16.28 -10.86 -2.28
N GLN A 81 -15.55 -10.38 -1.27
CA GLN A 81 -14.12 -10.10 -1.33
C GLN A 81 -13.34 -11.26 -0.70
N PHE A 82 -12.31 -11.72 -1.40
CA PHE A 82 -11.26 -12.59 -0.87
C PHE A 82 -9.92 -11.87 -1.01
N SER A 83 -9.05 -11.95 -0.02
CA SER A 83 -7.77 -11.24 -0.06
C SER A 83 -6.66 -12.05 0.60
N ALA A 84 -5.46 -11.94 0.05
CA ALA A 84 -4.24 -12.45 0.63
C ALA A 84 -3.28 -11.28 0.79
N MET A 85 -2.90 -10.99 2.04
CA MET A 85 -2.10 -9.81 2.39
C MET A 85 -0.94 -10.21 3.27
N THR A 86 0.25 -9.70 2.99
CA THR A 86 1.33 -9.70 3.97
C THR A 86 1.08 -8.61 5.00
N PHE A 87 1.46 -8.83 6.25
CA PHE A 87 1.33 -7.81 7.30
C PHE A 87 2.57 -7.66 8.17
N VAL A 88 2.70 -6.47 8.74
CA VAL A 88 3.58 -6.15 9.86
C VAL A 88 2.76 -5.47 10.97
N ALA A 89 2.93 -5.91 12.22
CA ALA A 89 2.29 -5.32 13.38
C ALA A 89 3.33 -4.84 14.39
N PHE A 90 3.44 -3.53 14.54
CA PHE A 90 4.37 -2.86 15.44
C PHE A 90 3.75 -2.71 16.82
N ASN A 91 4.46 -3.12 17.87
CA ASN A 91 4.04 -2.81 19.24
C ASN A 91 4.37 -1.35 19.55
N LEU A 92 3.33 -0.53 19.76
CA LEU A 92 3.44 0.92 19.95
C LEU A 92 4.00 1.31 21.32
N PHE A 93 3.78 0.49 22.36
CA PHE A 93 4.15 0.84 23.74
C PHE A 93 4.86 -0.32 24.45
N ASN A 94 6.16 -0.17 24.69
CA ASN A 94 7.02 -1.24 25.23
C ASN A 94 6.74 -1.60 26.70
N LYS A 95 5.99 -0.78 27.45
CA LYS A 95 5.85 -0.89 28.92
C LYS A 95 4.44 -1.23 29.41
N SER A 96 3.49 -1.46 28.51
CA SER A 96 2.11 -1.77 28.91
C SER A 96 1.98 -3.27 29.22
N GLN A 97 1.38 -3.62 30.35
CA GLN A 97 0.99 -5.01 30.68
C GLN A 97 0.02 -5.62 29.63
N LYS A 98 -0.60 -4.77 28.80
CA LYS A 98 -1.47 -5.16 27.69
C LYS A 98 -1.00 -4.44 26.42
N PRO A 99 -0.25 -5.09 25.52
CA PRO A 99 0.34 -4.43 24.36
C PRO A 99 -0.72 -3.86 23.41
N LEU A 100 -0.32 -2.80 22.71
CA LEU A 100 -1.10 -2.15 21.66
C LEU A 100 -0.31 -2.25 20.36
N TYR A 101 -0.92 -2.82 19.33
CA TYR A 101 -0.28 -3.02 18.05
C TYR A 101 -0.86 -2.08 17.00
N PHE A 102 0.01 -1.53 16.15
CA PHE A 102 -0.39 -0.95 14.87
C PHE A 102 -0.03 -1.93 13.76
N LYS A 103 -1.04 -2.44 13.05
CA LYS A 103 -0.91 -3.44 11.99
C LYS A 103 -1.15 -2.79 10.63
N LEU A 104 -0.20 -2.96 9.73
CA LEU A 104 -0.31 -2.64 8.31
C LEU A 104 -0.31 -3.94 7.52
N SER A 105 -1.27 -4.08 6.61
CA SER A 105 -1.39 -5.22 5.71
C SER A 105 -1.57 -4.72 4.27
N ILE A 106 -0.91 -5.38 3.33
CA ILE A 106 -1.01 -5.09 1.90
C ILE A 106 -0.90 -6.37 1.09
N GLY A 107 -1.64 -6.44 0.00
CA GLY A 107 -1.60 -7.55 -0.93
C GLY A 107 -2.66 -7.42 -2.01
N ALA A 108 -3.24 -8.55 -2.39
CA ALA A 108 -4.21 -8.62 -3.47
C ALA A 108 -5.60 -9.04 -2.96
N ALA A 109 -6.63 -8.59 -3.66
CA ALA A 109 -8.01 -8.99 -3.48
C ALA A 109 -8.59 -9.53 -4.80
N TYR A 110 -9.52 -10.47 -4.66
CA TYR A 110 -10.43 -10.93 -5.69
C TYR A 110 -11.87 -10.64 -5.27
N PHE A 111 -12.66 -10.05 -6.17
CA PHE A 111 -14.08 -9.79 -5.99
C PHE A 111 -14.88 -10.70 -6.91
N THR A 112 -15.93 -11.34 -6.38
CA THR A 112 -16.80 -12.24 -7.16
C THR A 112 -17.69 -11.50 -8.16
N THR A 113 -17.92 -10.20 -7.96
CA THR A 113 -18.59 -9.33 -8.93
C THR A 113 -17.76 -8.08 -9.17
N HIS A 114 -17.92 -7.50 -10.35
CA HIS A 114 -17.27 -6.26 -10.75
C HIS A 114 -18.23 -5.49 -11.67
N TYR A 115 -17.82 -4.28 -12.07
CA TYR A 115 -18.53 -3.47 -13.05
C TYR A 115 -18.67 -4.24 -14.35
N ASP A 116 -19.89 -4.28 -14.84
CA ASP A 116 -20.21 -4.70 -16.20
C ASP A 116 -21.34 -3.79 -16.69
N SER A 117 -21.19 -3.19 -17.87
CA SER A 117 -22.11 -2.14 -18.34
C SER A 117 -23.54 -2.65 -18.56
N ILE A 118 -23.74 -3.97 -18.68
CA ILE A 118 -25.03 -4.59 -18.95
C ILE A 118 -25.59 -5.23 -17.67
N THR A 119 -24.80 -6.08 -17.02
CA THR A 119 -25.25 -6.97 -15.94
C THR A 119 -25.04 -6.37 -14.54
N ASN A 120 -24.06 -5.48 -14.36
CA ASN A 120 -23.79 -4.83 -13.06
C ASN A 120 -23.31 -3.37 -13.21
N PRO A 121 -24.08 -2.49 -13.85
CA PRO A 121 -23.65 -1.12 -14.15
C PRO A 121 -23.53 -0.24 -12.89
N LYS A 122 -24.06 -0.70 -11.75
CA LYS A 122 -24.00 0.03 -10.47
C LYS A 122 -22.68 -0.18 -9.73
N ASN A 123 -21.88 -1.19 -10.07
CA ASN A 123 -20.63 -1.47 -9.36
C ASN A 123 -19.45 -0.63 -9.88
N VAL A 124 -19.60 0.69 -9.89
CA VAL A 124 -18.54 1.62 -10.32
C VAL A 124 -17.33 1.64 -9.38
N ASN A 125 -17.46 1.05 -8.18
CA ASN A 125 -16.39 0.98 -7.21
C ASN A 125 -15.39 -0.14 -7.55
N VAL A 126 -15.86 -1.25 -8.13
CA VAL A 126 -15.06 -2.44 -8.47
C VAL A 126 -15.03 -2.65 -9.97
N GLY A 127 -14.17 -1.93 -10.70
CA GLY A 127 -14.05 -2.07 -12.16
C GLY A 127 -13.42 -3.36 -12.66
N SER A 128 -12.72 -4.10 -11.80
CA SER A 128 -12.01 -5.33 -12.16
C SER A 128 -12.08 -6.34 -11.02
N PRO A 129 -12.07 -7.66 -11.31
CA PRO A 129 -12.14 -8.70 -10.28
C PRO A 129 -10.92 -8.69 -9.38
N PHE A 130 -9.72 -8.44 -9.92
CA PHE A 130 -8.49 -8.34 -9.15
C PHE A 130 -8.16 -6.89 -8.76
N LYS A 131 -7.72 -6.72 -7.51
CA LYS A 131 -7.43 -5.43 -6.89
C LYS A 131 -6.26 -5.51 -5.92
N TRP A 132 -5.68 -4.36 -5.59
CA TRP A 132 -4.92 -4.18 -4.37
C TRP A 132 -5.84 -4.25 -3.16
N ALA A 133 -5.32 -4.83 -2.07
CA ALA A 133 -5.93 -4.86 -0.76
C ALA A 133 -4.99 -4.18 0.24
N PHE A 134 -5.52 -3.28 1.05
CA PHE A 134 -4.78 -2.61 2.11
C PHE A 134 -5.62 -2.60 3.39
N GLN A 135 -4.98 -2.90 4.52
CA GLN A 135 -5.59 -2.74 5.84
C GLN A 135 -4.61 -2.04 6.78
N ALA A 136 -5.11 -1.07 7.53
CA ALA A 136 -4.39 -0.43 8.62
C ALA A 136 -5.27 -0.41 9.86
N GLY A 137 -4.74 -0.86 11.00
CA GLY A 137 -5.54 -0.94 12.21
C GLY A 137 -4.73 -0.91 13.49
N VAL A 138 -5.42 -0.56 14.57
CA VAL A 138 -4.89 -0.59 15.93
C VAL A 138 -5.57 -1.74 16.68
N TYR A 139 -4.76 -2.54 17.38
CA TYR A 139 -5.18 -3.76 18.06
C TYR A 139 -4.73 -3.75 19.51
N LYS A 140 -5.69 -3.79 20.45
CA LYS A 140 -5.41 -3.87 21.89
C LYS A 140 -5.57 -5.29 22.37
N THR A 141 -4.55 -5.85 22.99
CA THR A 141 -4.72 -7.10 23.76
C THR A 141 -5.59 -6.82 24.98
N ILE A 142 -6.71 -7.51 25.11
CA ILE A 142 -7.66 -7.32 26.21
C ILE A 142 -7.57 -8.41 27.27
N SER A 143 -7.15 -9.62 26.89
CA SER A 143 -6.94 -10.77 27.78
C SER A 143 -5.77 -11.61 27.30
N GLU A 144 -4.94 -12.05 28.24
CA GLU A 144 -3.77 -12.91 27.99
C GLU A 144 -3.88 -14.15 28.87
N LYS A 145 -3.78 -15.32 28.25
CA LYS A 145 -3.70 -16.62 28.92
C LYS A 145 -2.50 -17.39 28.35
N PRO A 146 -1.96 -18.39 29.06
CA PRO A 146 -0.87 -19.21 28.53
C PRO A 146 -1.22 -19.81 27.16
N GLY A 147 -0.51 -19.35 26.11
CA GLY A 147 -0.69 -19.78 24.71
C GLY A 147 -1.82 -19.10 23.94
N MET A 148 -2.47 -18.08 24.48
CA MET A 148 -3.56 -17.37 23.81
C MET A 148 -3.67 -15.90 24.21
N ASN A 149 -3.76 -15.01 23.23
CA ASN A 149 -4.12 -13.60 23.42
C ASN A 149 -5.44 -13.28 22.74
N LEU A 150 -6.36 -12.65 23.47
CA LEU A 150 -7.58 -12.08 22.90
C LEU A 150 -7.36 -10.59 22.63
N LYS A 151 -7.70 -10.13 21.42
CA LYS A 151 -7.51 -8.74 21.01
C LYS A 151 -8.80 -8.13 20.48
N LEU A 152 -8.95 -6.82 20.69
CA LEU A 152 -9.92 -5.98 19.99
C LEU A 152 -9.20 -5.07 19.02
N GLY A 153 -9.75 -4.91 17.82
CA GLY A 153 -9.19 -4.08 16.77
C GLY A 153 -10.16 -3.00 16.27
N LEU A 154 -9.60 -1.88 15.85
CA LEU A 154 -10.25 -0.89 14.99
C LEU A 154 -9.36 -0.73 13.75
N LEU A 155 -9.92 -1.01 12.57
CA LEU A 155 -9.16 -0.98 11.34
C LEU A 155 -9.92 -0.34 10.17
N PHE A 156 -9.15 0.18 9.24
CA PHE A 156 -9.60 0.63 7.94
C PHE A 156 -9.16 -0.39 6.88
N SER A 157 -10.07 -0.75 6.00
CA SER A 157 -9.82 -1.64 4.86
C SER A 157 -10.08 -0.91 3.56
N HIS A 158 -9.17 -1.01 2.60
CA HIS A 158 -9.27 -0.40 1.28
C HIS A 158 -9.00 -1.43 0.18
N ALA A 159 -9.79 -1.38 -0.89
CA ALA A 159 -9.53 -2.16 -2.10
C ALA A 159 -9.75 -1.34 -3.38
N SER A 160 -8.74 -1.31 -4.25
CA SER A 160 -8.78 -0.60 -5.53
C SER A 160 -7.87 -1.26 -6.55
N ASN A 161 -8.10 -1.06 -7.84
CA ASN A 161 -7.20 -1.59 -8.88
C ASN A 161 -6.06 -0.62 -9.25
N GLY A 162 -5.84 0.42 -8.43
CA GLY A 162 -4.79 1.41 -8.68
C GLY A 162 -4.88 2.09 -10.06
N HIS A 163 -6.11 2.29 -10.57
CA HIS A 163 -6.38 2.95 -11.86
C HIS A 163 -5.90 2.18 -13.11
N THR A 164 -5.74 0.86 -12.98
CA THR A 164 -5.45 -0.04 -14.10
C THR A 164 -6.70 -0.41 -14.91
N GLN A 165 -7.89 -0.15 -14.36
CA GLN A 165 -9.16 -0.28 -15.05
C GLN A 165 -10.21 0.71 -14.53
N ILE A 166 -10.92 1.37 -15.44
CA ILE A 166 -12.01 2.31 -15.14
C ILE A 166 -13.36 1.60 -15.39
N PRO A 167 -14.39 1.78 -14.54
CA PRO A 167 -14.44 2.68 -13.37
C PRO A 167 -13.79 2.07 -12.12
N ASN A 168 -13.16 2.90 -11.29
CA ASN A 168 -12.62 2.45 -10.01
C ASN A 168 -12.62 3.56 -8.96
N PHE A 169 -13.77 3.73 -8.31
CA PHE A 169 -13.86 4.58 -7.10
C PHE A 169 -13.21 3.93 -5.88
N GLY A 170 -12.95 2.62 -5.92
CA GLY A 170 -12.43 1.86 -4.79
C GLY A 170 -13.50 1.60 -3.72
N LEU A 171 -13.22 0.64 -2.84
CA LEU A 171 -14.06 0.35 -1.67
C LEU A 171 -13.27 0.62 -0.40
N ASN A 172 -13.92 1.26 0.57
CA ASN A 172 -13.36 1.63 1.86
C ASN A 172 -14.30 1.15 2.96
N SER A 173 -13.74 0.62 4.05
CA SER A 173 -14.52 0.12 5.18
C SER A 173 -13.86 0.49 6.48
N ALA A 174 -14.67 0.90 7.46
CA ALA A 174 -14.25 1.01 8.85
C ALA A 174 -14.82 -0.21 9.60
N LEU A 175 -13.93 -0.97 10.24
CA LEU A 175 -14.26 -2.25 10.86
C LEU A 175 -13.78 -2.28 12.32
N LEU A 176 -14.61 -2.86 13.17
CA LEU A 176 -14.23 -3.34 14.50
C LEU A 176 -13.92 -4.82 14.40
N SER A 177 -12.93 -5.29 15.13
CA SER A 177 -12.56 -6.70 15.13
C SER A 177 -12.35 -7.29 16.52
N ILE A 178 -12.55 -8.59 16.60
CA ILE A 178 -12.13 -9.43 17.72
C ILE A 178 -11.30 -10.59 17.18
N SER A 179 -10.13 -10.82 17.77
CA SER A 179 -9.24 -11.90 17.33
C SER A 179 -8.67 -12.70 18.49
N ALA A 180 -8.46 -13.98 18.26
CA ALA A 180 -7.84 -14.89 19.21
C ALA A 180 -6.53 -15.41 18.62
N GLN A 181 -5.41 -14.95 19.15
CA GLN A 181 -4.07 -15.33 18.72
C GLN A 181 -3.57 -16.52 19.54
N PHE A 182 -3.31 -17.65 18.90
CA PHE A 182 -2.82 -18.88 19.52
C PHE A 182 -1.34 -19.12 19.16
N TYR A 183 -0.56 -19.53 20.15
CA TYR A 183 0.87 -19.88 20.01
C TYR A 183 1.27 -20.93 21.05
N ASP A 184 2.41 -21.62 20.83
CA ASP A 184 2.92 -22.62 21.77
C ASP A 184 3.18 -21.98 23.15
N LYS A 185 2.60 -22.55 24.21
CA LYS A 185 2.68 -22.06 25.60
C LYS A 185 4.13 -21.87 26.07
N LYS A 186 5.07 -22.67 25.56
CA LYS A 186 6.50 -22.54 25.90
C LYS A 186 7.12 -21.21 25.41
N ILE A 187 6.38 -20.46 24.59
CA ILE A 187 6.78 -19.14 24.05
C ILE A 187 6.40 -17.99 25.00
N SER A 188 5.60 -18.22 26.06
CA SER A 188 5.16 -17.15 26.99
C SER A 188 6.31 -16.33 27.59
N ASN A 189 7.52 -16.90 27.65
CA ASN A 189 8.71 -16.26 28.20
C ASN A 189 9.41 -15.27 27.23
N TYR A 190 8.93 -15.12 25.99
CA TYR A 190 9.52 -14.21 25.01
C TYR A 190 8.81 -12.84 24.93
N GLN A 191 7.76 -12.61 25.72
CA GLN A 191 7.26 -11.26 25.92
C GLN A 191 8.31 -10.45 26.68
N LEU A 192 9.13 -9.71 25.91
CA LEU A 192 9.93 -8.54 26.28
C LEU A 192 10.63 -8.64 27.63
N THR A 193 11.71 -9.42 27.72
CA THR A 193 12.73 -9.12 28.73
C THR A 193 13.24 -7.70 28.49
N ASN A 194 13.28 -6.91 29.57
CA ASN A 194 13.74 -5.53 29.73
C ASN A 194 15.24 -5.34 29.38
N ASN A 195 15.72 -5.93 28.28
CA ASN A 195 17.06 -5.64 27.81
C ASN A 195 17.02 -4.28 27.14
N GLN A 196 17.52 -3.28 27.87
CA GLN A 196 17.87 -1.97 27.37
C GLN A 196 18.44 -2.14 25.96
N LEU A 197 17.81 -1.50 24.98
CA LEU A 197 18.34 -1.41 23.63
C LEU A 197 19.71 -0.74 23.77
N SER A 198 20.79 -1.53 23.73
CA SER A 198 22.13 -0.96 23.63
C SER A 198 22.12 -0.13 22.34
N VAL A 199 22.17 1.19 22.48
CA VAL A 199 22.20 2.12 21.35
C VAL A 199 23.50 1.85 20.62
N ARG A 200 23.46 0.99 19.60
CA ARG A 200 24.59 0.77 18.72
C ARG A 200 24.93 2.10 18.04
N PRO A 201 26.21 2.38 17.78
CA PRO A 201 26.62 3.63 17.14
C PRO A 201 25.85 3.85 15.84
N LYS A 202 25.48 5.11 15.57
CA LYS A 202 24.75 5.54 14.37
C LYS A 202 25.60 5.32 13.12
N LEU A 203 25.63 4.09 12.60
CA LEU A 203 26.20 3.79 11.30
C LEU A 203 25.34 4.44 10.22
N LYS A 204 26.00 5.21 9.34
CA LYS A 204 25.38 5.92 8.22
C LYS A 204 26.03 5.39 6.95
N SER A 205 25.22 4.86 6.03
CA SER A 205 25.66 4.65 4.64
C SER A 205 25.08 5.74 3.75
N ARG A 206 25.76 6.01 2.63
CA ARG A 206 25.21 6.78 1.52
C ARG A 206 25.05 5.81 0.37
N ASP A 207 23.83 5.78 -0.16
CA ASP A 207 23.44 4.89 -1.23
C ASP A 207 23.14 5.76 -2.46
N ILE A 208 23.48 5.25 -3.64
CA ILE A 208 23.01 5.78 -4.93
C ILE A 208 22.26 4.64 -5.58
N GLY A 209 21.10 4.94 -6.15
CA GLY A 209 20.26 3.94 -6.79
C GLY A 209 19.72 4.43 -8.13
N ILE A 210 19.47 3.45 -8.99
CA ILE A 210 18.71 3.59 -10.22
C ILE A 210 17.57 2.57 -10.15
N SER A 211 16.39 2.91 -10.65
CA SER A 211 15.30 1.94 -10.77
C SER A 211 14.50 2.18 -12.03
N TYR A 212 13.97 1.09 -12.58
CA TYR A 212 13.04 1.11 -13.69
C TYR A 212 11.71 0.47 -13.28
N GLY A 213 10.61 1.17 -13.53
CA GLY A 213 9.25 0.75 -13.28
C GLY A 213 8.45 0.61 -14.57
N LEU A 214 7.66 -0.46 -14.65
CA LEU A 214 6.69 -0.68 -15.70
C LEU A 214 5.28 -0.70 -15.10
N GLY A 215 4.49 0.31 -15.45
CA GLY A 215 3.12 0.50 -14.98
C GLY A 215 2.07 0.32 -16.06
N PHE A 216 0.82 0.21 -15.62
CA PHE A 216 -0.36 0.12 -16.48
C PHE A 216 -1.34 1.24 -16.15
N HIS A 217 -1.78 1.95 -17.19
CA HIS A 217 -2.64 3.12 -17.09
C HIS A 217 -3.75 3.06 -18.14
N GLU A 218 -5.00 3.30 -17.73
CA GLU A 218 -6.13 3.55 -18.62
C GLU A 218 -6.41 5.07 -18.64
N TYR A 219 -6.58 5.66 -19.83
CA TYR A 219 -6.82 7.10 -19.93
C TYR A 219 -8.26 7.45 -19.56
N GLY A 220 -8.46 8.02 -18.38
CA GLY A 220 -9.75 8.52 -17.93
C GLY A 220 -9.72 9.04 -16.51
N ASP A 221 -10.79 9.66 -16.05
CA ASP A 221 -10.99 9.92 -14.62
C ASP A 221 -11.50 8.65 -13.91
N THR A 222 -11.81 8.76 -12.63
CA THR A 222 -12.22 7.66 -11.75
C THR A 222 -13.39 6.83 -12.30
N GLY A 223 -14.31 7.44 -13.05
CA GLY A 223 -15.53 6.80 -13.54
C GLY A 223 -15.65 6.65 -15.06
N LEU A 224 -14.98 7.50 -15.85
CA LEU A 224 -15.17 7.58 -17.31
C LEU A 224 -13.90 8.08 -18.03
N PRO A 225 -13.74 7.75 -19.32
CA PRO A 225 -14.52 6.75 -20.08
C PRO A 225 -14.24 5.32 -19.58
N VAL A 226 -15.20 4.43 -19.76
CA VAL A 226 -15.04 3.00 -19.43
C VAL A 226 -14.56 2.23 -20.65
N GLY A 227 -13.55 1.36 -20.48
CA GLY A 227 -13.12 0.43 -21.53
C GLY A 227 -12.12 1.01 -22.52
N GLY A 228 -11.38 2.05 -22.11
CA GLY A 228 -10.29 2.61 -22.88
C GLY A 228 -9.11 1.65 -23.01
N PRO A 229 -8.22 1.85 -24.00
CA PRO A 229 -7.04 1.01 -24.16
C PRO A 229 -6.10 1.19 -22.96
N LYS A 230 -5.74 0.06 -22.34
CA LYS A 230 -4.71 0.00 -21.29
C LYS A 230 -3.34 0.14 -21.94
N LYS A 231 -2.55 1.09 -21.47
CA LYS A 231 -1.22 1.42 -22.01
C LYS A 231 -0.17 1.41 -20.90
N LEU A 232 1.09 1.33 -21.28
CA LEU A 232 2.18 1.25 -20.32
C LEU A 232 2.59 2.64 -19.82
N VAL A 233 3.20 2.66 -18.64
CA VAL A 233 3.91 3.82 -18.10
C VAL A 233 5.32 3.37 -17.76
N HIS A 234 6.31 4.03 -18.32
CA HIS A 234 7.72 3.74 -18.09
C HIS A 234 8.26 4.74 -17.09
N SER A 235 8.72 4.28 -15.93
CA SER A 235 9.31 5.12 -14.88
C SER A 235 10.81 4.82 -14.76
N THR A 236 11.68 5.81 -14.92
CA THR A 236 13.11 5.68 -14.61
C THR A 236 13.47 6.66 -13.51
N SER A 237 13.99 6.16 -12.39
CA SER A 237 14.35 6.97 -11.23
C SER A 237 15.83 6.86 -10.94
N ILE A 238 16.43 7.98 -10.55
CA ILE A 238 17.76 8.04 -9.95
C ILE A 238 17.64 8.74 -8.59
N TYR A 239 18.37 8.26 -7.60
CA TYR A 239 18.31 8.83 -6.26
C TYR A 239 19.61 8.66 -5.48
N THR A 240 19.76 9.51 -4.47
CA THR A 240 20.72 9.31 -3.39
C THR A 240 19.97 9.21 -2.07
N ALA A 241 20.40 8.30 -1.21
CA ALA A 241 19.77 8.07 0.06
C ALA A 241 20.79 7.87 1.17
N LYS A 242 20.34 8.10 2.39
CA LYS A 242 21.10 7.88 3.61
C LYS A 242 20.38 6.83 4.44
N THR A 243 21.06 5.72 4.70
CA THR A 243 20.55 4.70 5.60
C THR A 243 21.04 4.97 7.01
N VAL A 244 20.11 5.13 7.94
CA VAL A 244 20.34 5.39 9.36
C VAL A 244 20.01 4.14 10.15
N ASN A 245 20.93 3.71 11.01
CA ASN A 245 20.78 2.55 11.88
C ASN A 245 20.42 1.26 11.13
N HIS A 246 20.76 1.14 9.84
CA HIS A 246 20.47 -0.03 8.99
C HIS A 246 18.98 -0.29 8.70
N HIS A 247 18.06 0.54 9.22
CA HIS A 247 16.62 0.24 9.25
C HIS A 247 15.75 1.34 8.66
N PHE A 248 16.24 2.58 8.63
CA PHE A 248 15.52 3.68 8.04
C PHE A 248 16.37 4.30 6.95
N ARG A 249 15.89 4.28 5.72
CA ARG A 249 16.53 4.95 4.60
C ARG A 249 15.68 6.14 4.19
N TRP A 250 16.31 7.30 4.12
CA TRP A 250 15.69 8.52 3.61
C TRP A 250 16.51 9.06 2.45
N GLY A 251 15.85 9.47 1.38
CA GLY A 251 16.52 9.91 0.17
C GLY A 251 15.79 11.00 -0.57
N VAL A 252 16.47 11.48 -1.61
CA VAL A 252 15.96 12.42 -2.60
C VAL A 252 16.40 11.97 -3.98
N GLY A 253 15.59 12.27 -4.99
CA GLY A 253 15.87 11.83 -6.34
C GLY A 253 15.00 12.51 -7.38
N ALA A 254 15.16 12.03 -8.61
CA ALA A 254 14.37 12.45 -9.75
C ALA A 254 13.82 11.22 -10.49
N THR A 255 12.58 11.32 -10.96
CA THR A 255 11.97 10.31 -11.83
C THR A 255 11.57 10.96 -13.15
N TYR A 256 12.03 10.36 -14.25
CA TYR A 256 11.45 10.58 -15.57
C TYR A 256 10.40 9.51 -15.82
N ARG A 257 9.20 9.92 -16.25
CA ARG A 257 8.13 9.02 -16.65
C ARG A 257 7.68 9.30 -18.06
N TYR A 258 7.37 8.26 -18.80
CA TYR A 258 6.79 8.34 -20.12
C TYR A 258 5.46 7.58 -20.14
N TYR A 259 4.39 8.28 -20.54
CA TYR A 259 3.03 7.75 -20.57
C TYR A 259 2.64 7.39 -21.99
N ASP A 260 2.61 6.10 -22.34
CA ASP A 260 2.11 5.64 -23.63
C ASP A 260 0.64 6.04 -23.83
N SER A 261 -0.14 6.08 -22.74
CA SER A 261 -1.52 6.53 -22.77
C SER A 261 -1.64 7.98 -23.27
N TYR A 262 -0.77 8.88 -22.80
CA TYR A 262 -0.78 10.28 -23.23
C TYR A 262 -0.29 10.42 -24.67
N HIS A 263 0.78 9.70 -25.04
CA HIS A 263 1.26 9.69 -26.42
C HIS A 263 0.14 9.21 -27.37
N TYR A 264 -0.53 8.11 -27.02
CA TYR A 264 -1.64 7.57 -27.77
C TYR A 264 -2.78 8.59 -27.92
N GLN A 265 -3.14 9.33 -26.87
CA GLN A 265 -4.17 10.37 -26.97
C GLN A 265 -3.74 11.53 -27.88
N ILE A 266 -2.48 11.97 -27.83
CA ILE A 266 -1.95 13.03 -28.70
C ILE A 266 -2.04 12.62 -30.17
N THR A 267 -1.58 11.42 -30.50
CA THR A 267 -1.47 10.96 -31.89
C THR A 267 -2.81 10.49 -32.46
N SER A 268 -3.62 9.74 -31.70
CA SER A 268 -4.91 9.24 -32.18
C SER A 268 -5.96 10.34 -32.39
N ARG A 269 -5.90 11.43 -31.61
CA ARG A 269 -6.83 12.57 -31.71
C ARG A 269 -6.27 13.74 -32.51
N ASN A 270 -5.06 13.63 -33.06
CA ASN A 270 -4.38 14.70 -33.80
C ASN A 270 -4.37 16.05 -33.05
N LEU A 271 -4.00 16.04 -31.77
CA LEU A 271 -4.02 17.24 -30.94
C LEU A 271 -2.90 18.20 -31.36
N THR A 272 -3.25 19.25 -32.13
CA THR A 272 -2.32 20.19 -32.78
C THR A 272 -1.38 20.87 -31.79
N ASP A 273 -1.87 21.24 -30.61
CA ASP A 273 -1.08 21.88 -29.53
C ASP A 273 0.11 21.01 -29.04
N TYR A 274 0.07 19.69 -29.28
CA TYR A 274 1.06 18.72 -28.81
C TYR A 274 1.74 17.95 -29.97
N ALA A 275 1.33 18.20 -31.21
CA ALA A 275 1.74 17.41 -32.38
C ALA A 275 3.22 17.58 -32.75
N SER A 276 3.86 18.68 -32.36
CA SER A 276 5.26 18.97 -32.70
C SER A 276 6.26 17.99 -32.07
N ASN A 277 5.94 17.44 -30.89
CA ASN A 277 6.74 16.41 -30.25
C ASN A 277 5.91 15.58 -29.24
N PRO A 278 5.10 14.62 -29.72
CA PRO A 278 4.18 13.86 -28.87
C PRO A 278 4.88 13.16 -27.70
N THR A 279 6.10 12.66 -27.92
CA THR A 279 6.90 12.00 -26.88
C THR A 279 7.24 12.94 -25.73
N LYS A 280 7.72 14.14 -26.07
CA LYS A 280 8.02 15.18 -25.08
C LYS A 280 6.77 15.58 -24.29
N TYR A 281 5.63 15.76 -24.95
CA TYR A 281 4.40 16.15 -24.27
C TYR A 281 3.79 15.03 -23.40
N ALA A 282 3.99 13.77 -23.78
CA ALA A 282 3.61 12.60 -22.99
C ALA A 282 4.55 12.30 -21.79
N SER A 283 5.59 13.11 -21.60
CA SER A 283 6.60 12.91 -20.56
C SER A 283 6.26 13.63 -19.26
N ASN A 284 6.78 13.11 -18.15
CA ASN A 284 6.66 13.68 -16.82
C ASN A 284 8.00 13.62 -16.09
N VAL A 285 8.39 14.70 -15.42
CA VAL A 285 9.59 14.75 -14.57
C VAL A 285 9.17 15.13 -13.16
N VAL A 286 9.64 14.35 -12.19
CA VAL A 286 9.31 14.50 -10.77
C VAL A 286 10.59 14.60 -9.97
N LEU A 287 10.69 15.60 -9.10
CA LEU A 287 11.66 15.61 -8.01
C LEU A 287 10.98 15.05 -6.77
N PHE A 288 11.66 14.19 -6.02
CA PHE A 288 11.03 13.51 -4.89
C PHE A 288 11.92 13.40 -3.67
N SER A 289 11.28 13.20 -2.52
CA SER A 289 11.86 12.64 -1.31
C SER A 289 11.19 11.31 -0.98
N ASN A 290 11.97 10.34 -0.54
CA ASN A 290 11.48 9.02 -0.16
C ASN A 290 11.89 8.64 1.26
N ALA A 291 11.09 7.77 1.87
CA ALA A 291 11.35 7.15 3.15
C ALA A 291 11.09 5.64 3.04
N GLU A 292 12.00 4.83 3.56
CA GLU A 292 11.94 3.38 3.44
C GLU A 292 12.30 2.71 4.79
N LEU A 293 11.43 1.80 5.24
CA LEU A 293 11.62 0.99 6.43
C LEU A 293 12.16 -0.38 6.05
N LEU A 294 13.45 -0.61 6.31
CA LEU A 294 14.18 -1.83 5.94
C LEU A 294 14.03 -2.91 7.02
N MET A 295 13.46 -4.05 6.64
CA MET A 295 13.13 -5.17 7.53
C MET A 295 13.70 -6.49 6.97
N GLY A 296 15.01 -6.55 6.87
CA GLY A 296 15.71 -7.72 6.34
C GLY A 296 15.65 -7.78 4.82
N HIS A 297 14.87 -8.69 4.25
CA HIS A 297 14.68 -8.78 2.79
C HIS A 297 13.49 -7.95 2.30
N VAL A 298 12.65 -7.44 3.19
CA VAL A 298 11.46 -6.69 2.80
C VAL A 298 11.58 -5.25 3.28
N SER A 299 11.02 -4.31 2.54
CA SER A 299 10.82 -2.94 3.04
C SER A 299 9.43 -2.40 2.71
N ILE A 300 9.06 -1.35 3.44
CA ILE A 300 7.92 -0.49 3.10
C ILE A 300 8.50 0.82 2.60
N TYR A 301 8.06 1.27 1.42
CA TYR A 301 8.56 2.45 0.73
C TYR A 301 7.45 3.49 0.54
N THR A 302 7.74 4.73 0.88
CA THR A 302 6.90 5.89 0.57
C THR A 302 7.72 6.96 -0.15
N GLU A 303 7.07 7.65 -1.09
CA GLU A 303 7.66 8.74 -1.85
C GLU A 303 6.65 9.87 -1.99
N LEU A 304 7.14 11.08 -1.74
CA LEU A 304 6.45 12.34 -1.97
C LEU A 304 7.26 13.15 -2.98
N GLY A 305 6.63 13.52 -4.08
CA GLY A 305 7.27 14.21 -5.18
C GLY A 305 6.48 15.40 -5.70
N ILE A 306 7.20 16.24 -6.44
CA ILE A 306 6.71 17.44 -7.10
C ILE A 306 6.95 17.27 -8.60
N ASN A 307 5.86 17.33 -9.38
CA ASN A 307 5.92 17.34 -10.83
C ASN A 307 6.48 18.69 -11.31
N ILE A 308 7.72 18.70 -11.78
CA ILE A 308 8.34 19.89 -12.39
C ILE A 308 8.04 19.98 -13.89
N TYR A 309 7.68 18.85 -14.51
CA TYR A 309 7.28 18.77 -15.91
C TYR A 309 6.15 17.75 -16.07
N LYS A 310 5.00 18.16 -16.61
CA LYS A 310 3.83 17.28 -16.91
C LYS A 310 2.86 18.00 -17.87
N PRO A 311 3.28 18.35 -19.10
CA PRO A 311 2.55 19.31 -19.93
C PRO A 311 1.18 18.79 -20.41
N PHE A 312 1.09 17.51 -20.80
CA PHE A 312 -0.19 16.94 -21.28
C PHE A 312 -1.28 16.89 -20.20
N TYR A 313 -0.92 17.03 -18.91
CA TYR A 313 -1.91 17.10 -17.84
C TYR A 313 -2.87 18.29 -17.98
N GLN A 314 -2.47 19.36 -18.69
CA GLN A 314 -3.38 20.46 -19.03
C GLN A 314 -4.52 19.99 -19.94
N GLN A 315 -4.24 19.12 -20.91
CA GLN A 315 -5.28 18.51 -21.72
C GLN A 315 -6.14 17.55 -20.90
N TYR A 316 -5.52 16.75 -20.03
CA TYR A 316 -6.23 15.85 -19.13
C TYR A 316 -7.26 16.61 -18.28
N GLU A 317 -6.91 17.77 -17.74
CA GLU A 317 -7.85 18.62 -16.97
C GLU A 317 -8.98 19.21 -17.83
N LYS A 318 -8.74 19.44 -19.13
CA LYS A 318 -9.79 19.87 -20.07
C LYS A 318 -10.75 18.72 -20.41
N ASP A 319 -10.21 17.51 -20.61
CA ASP A 319 -10.99 16.32 -20.94
C ASP A 319 -11.82 15.85 -19.74
N PHE A 320 -11.30 16.02 -18.51
CA PHE A 320 -11.92 15.60 -17.27
C PHE A 320 -12.03 16.75 -16.26
N PRO A 321 -12.90 17.75 -16.54
CA PRO A 321 -13.04 18.90 -15.67
C PRO A 321 -13.61 18.46 -14.31
N ILE A 322 -12.99 18.93 -13.23
CA ILE A 322 -13.51 18.73 -11.87
C ILE A 322 -14.84 19.50 -11.78
N GLY A 323 -15.94 18.80 -11.48
CA GLY A 323 -17.32 19.33 -11.52
C GLY A 323 -17.55 20.64 -10.77
N THR A 324 -18.58 21.41 -11.14
CA THR A 324 -18.70 22.87 -10.95
C THR A 324 -19.08 23.40 -9.55
N HIS A 325 -19.18 22.57 -8.51
CA HIS A 325 -19.60 23.05 -7.18
C HIS A 325 -18.39 23.48 -6.31
N TYR A 326 -18.30 24.79 -6.05
CA TYR A 326 -17.26 25.51 -5.27
C TYR A 326 -15.91 25.75 -5.98
N ARG A 327 -15.86 26.78 -6.84
CA ARG A 327 -14.72 27.18 -7.70
C ARG A 327 -13.36 27.35 -6.96
N GLY A 328 -13.35 27.80 -5.71
CA GLY A 328 -12.10 28.04 -4.94
C GLY A 328 -11.40 26.75 -4.50
N TYR A 329 -12.14 25.86 -3.84
CA TYR A 329 -11.65 24.56 -3.36
C TYR A 329 -11.19 23.65 -4.52
N ILE A 330 -11.89 23.72 -5.66
CA ILE A 330 -11.57 22.93 -6.85
C ILE A 330 -10.27 23.40 -7.52
N LYS A 331 -10.07 24.71 -7.71
CA LYS A 331 -8.83 25.23 -8.28
C LYS A 331 -7.61 24.85 -7.44
N PHE A 332 -7.75 24.93 -6.11
CA PHE A 332 -6.74 24.46 -5.18
C PHE A 332 -6.49 22.94 -5.35
N LYS A 333 -7.54 22.12 -5.34
CA LYS A 333 -7.42 20.66 -5.53
C LYS A 333 -6.79 20.27 -6.87
N SER A 334 -7.14 20.94 -7.97
CA SER A 334 -6.56 20.70 -9.31
C SER A 334 -5.07 21.03 -9.34
N HIS A 335 -4.70 22.19 -8.79
CA HIS A 335 -3.31 22.61 -8.71
C HIS A 335 -2.47 21.59 -7.94
N PHE A 336 -2.96 21.11 -6.79
CA PHE A 336 -2.27 20.10 -5.99
C PHE A 336 -2.23 18.72 -6.67
N LYS A 337 -3.27 18.29 -7.39
CA LYS A 337 -3.24 17.05 -8.20
C LYS A 337 -2.18 17.11 -9.29
N LYS A 338 -2.04 18.26 -9.96
CA LYS A 338 -1.00 18.46 -10.96
C LYS A 338 0.39 18.50 -10.33
N LEU A 339 0.53 19.17 -9.19
CA LEU A 339 1.82 19.42 -8.55
C LEU A 339 2.36 18.22 -7.77
N LEU A 340 1.53 17.58 -6.94
CA LEU A 340 1.97 16.53 -6.02
C LEU A 340 1.82 15.14 -6.63
N SER A 341 2.92 14.39 -6.58
CA SER A 341 2.99 12.97 -6.87
C SER A 341 3.24 12.22 -5.57
N THR A 342 2.50 11.15 -5.31
CA THR A 342 2.81 10.22 -4.23
C THR A 342 2.98 8.81 -4.78
N ARG A 343 3.83 8.03 -4.14
CA ARG A 343 4.06 6.63 -4.49
C ARG A 343 4.26 5.81 -3.22
N LEU A 344 3.57 4.68 -3.14
CA LEU A 344 3.61 3.76 -2.01
C LEU A 344 3.85 2.35 -2.54
N GLY A 345 4.70 1.59 -1.86
CA GLY A 345 4.96 0.21 -2.24
C GLY A 345 5.75 -0.57 -1.21
N MET A 346 6.17 -1.76 -1.61
CA MET A 346 7.07 -2.61 -0.83
C MET A 346 8.18 -3.14 -1.74
N ASN A 347 9.37 -3.32 -1.19
CA ASN A 347 10.47 -3.95 -1.92
C ASN A 347 10.81 -5.31 -1.34
N LEU A 348 11.12 -6.25 -2.22
CA LEU A 348 11.82 -7.48 -1.92
C LEU A 348 13.26 -7.34 -2.40
N TYR A 349 14.20 -7.32 -1.46
CA TYR A 349 15.63 -7.26 -1.70
C TYR A 349 16.25 -8.65 -1.80
N LEU A 350 17.17 -8.80 -2.76
CA LEU A 350 17.93 -10.03 -2.95
C LEU A 350 18.80 -10.34 -1.73
N LEU A 351 19.55 -9.35 -1.23
CA LEU A 351 20.40 -9.48 -0.05
C LEU A 351 19.74 -8.82 1.16
N ASN A 352 19.99 -9.39 2.34
CA ASN A 352 19.48 -8.84 3.60
C ASN A 352 20.05 -7.43 3.85
N THR A 353 19.17 -6.44 3.83
CA THR A 353 19.51 -5.00 3.94
C THR A 353 20.24 -4.65 5.23
N ASN A 354 20.05 -5.42 6.30
CA ASN A 354 20.71 -5.19 7.59
C ASN A 354 22.22 -5.44 7.54
N LYS A 355 22.70 -6.21 6.55
CA LYS A 355 24.12 -6.47 6.32
C LYS A 355 24.83 -5.30 5.60
N LEU A 356 24.09 -4.26 5.21
CA LEU A 356 24.58 -3.12 4.41
C LEU A 356 25.46 -3.59 3.24
N PRO A 357 24.97 -4.49 2.37
CA PRO A 357 25.74 -4.93 1.23
C PRO A 357 26.09 -3.73 0.35
N LYS A 358 27.30 -3.73 -0.24
CA LYS A 358 27.78 -2.65 -1.12
C LYS A 358 26.84 -2.43 -2.32
N HIS A 359 26.27 -3.52 -2.83
CA HIS A 359 25.29 -3.52 -3.92
C HIS A 359 24.12 -4.42 -3.51
N ASN A 360 22.92 -4.04 -3.89
CA ASN A 360 21.73 -4.85 -3.67
C ASN A 360 20.75 -4.62 -4.82
N PHE A 361 19.93 -5.63 -5.08
CA PHE A 361 18.87 -5.57 -6.08
C PHE A 361 17.53 -5.68 -5.37
N PHE A 362 16.52 -4.97 -5.85
CA PHE A 362 15.15 -5.13 -5.39
C PHE A 362 14.16 -5.24 -6.54
N ILE A 363 13.02 -5.87 -6.21
CA ILE A 363 11.79 -5.82 -6.99
C ILE A 363 10.64 -5.41 -6.07
N GLY A 364 9.74 -4.57 -6.53
CA GLY A 364 8.67 -4.06 -5.70
C GLY A 364 7.44 -3.62 -6.48
N PRO A 365 6.22 -4.00 -6.06
CA PRO A 365 5.01 -3.38 -6.58
C PRO A 365 4.75 -2.02 -5.92
N TYR A 366 4.18 -1.11 -6.71
CA TYR A 366 3.88 0.25 -6.31
C TYR A 366 2.53 0.72 -6.84
N ILE A 367 1.88 1.57 -6.06
CA ILE A 367 0.76 2.39 -6.52
C ILE A 367 1.24 3.84 -6.53
N LYS A 368 1.03 4.50 -7.67
CA LYS A 368 1.28 5.92 -7.83
C LYS A 368 -0.05 6.68 -7.79
N ALA A 369 -0.06 7.84 -7.13
CA ALA A 369 -1.22 8.72 -7.06
C ALA A 369 -0.86 10.19 -7.32
N ASN A 370 -1.82 10.94 -7.83
CA ASN A 370 -1.80 12.40 -7.97
C ASN A 370 -2.64 12.99 -6.81
N SER A 371 -2.00 13.56 -5.79
CA SER A 371 -2.67 14.12 -4.59
C SER A 371 -3.75 13.20 -3.98
N GLY A 372 -3.47 11.89 -3.92
CA GLY A 372 -4.35 10.87 -3.33
C GLY A 372 -5.29 10.15 -4.31
N GLN A 373 -5.45 10.62 -5.55
CA GLN A 373 -6.14 9.87 -6.60
C GLN A 373 -5.16 8.92 -7.29
N ALA A 374 -5.45 7.62 -7.29
CA ALA A 374 -4.63 6.64 -7.99
C ALA A 374 -4.48 7.00 -9.48
N ASP A 375 -3.27 6.83 -10.00
CA ASP A 375 -2.88 7.17 -11.37
C ASP A 375 -2.51 5.91 -12.14
N PHE A 376 -1.68 5.04 -11.55
CA PHE A 376 -1.38 3.72 -12.11
C PHE A 376 -0.77 2.81 -11.04
N SER A 377 -0.78 1.50 -11.31
CA SER A 377 0.02 0.51 -10.59
C SER A 377 1.24 0.15 -11.43
N GLU A 378 2.39 -0.04 -10.80
CA GLU A 378 3.64 -0.45 -11.46
C GLU A 378 4.40 -1.52 -10.69
N LEU A 379 5.19 -2.29 -11.42
CA LEU A 379 6.23 -3.14 -10.88
C LEU A 379 7.58 -2.48 -11.18
N SER A 380 8.40 -2.29 -10.15
CA SER A 380 9.69 -1.62 -10.27
C SER A 380 10.83 -2.51 -9.80
N PHE A 381 11.99 -2.38 -10.42
CA PHE A 381 13.22 -3.05 -10.07
C PHE A 381 14.40 -2.08 -10.10
N GLY A 382 15.41 -2.31 -9.25
CA GLY A 382 16.58 -1.43 -9.13
C GLY A 382 17.67 -1.95 -8.20
#